data_AF-A0A554KH31-F1
#
_entry.id   AF-A0A554KH31-F1
#
_cell.length_a   1.000
_cell.length_b   1.000
_cell.length_c   1.000
_cell.angle_alpha   90.00
_cell.angle_beta   90.00
_cell.angle_gamma   90.00
#
_symmetry.space_group_name_H-M   'P 1'
#
loop_
_entity.id
_entity.type
_entity.pdbx_description
1 polymer ?
#
loop_
_entity_poly.entity_id
_entity_poly.type
_entity_poly.pdbx_seq_one_letter_code
_entity_poly.pdbx_strand_id
1 'polypeptide(L)'
;MSALRQKSIMARQRREKALMLDQLKKTPIVQMCCEKLGIGRTTYYDWRKNDPDFAKTADEALQAGTLLMNDMAESQLLAAIRDGNLGAITYWLKHRHPTYASRLQVTAELKQEQSLTPEQESLVLKALELMNITDPESLSASVNGEQ
;
A
#
# COMPACT_ATOMS: atom_id res chain seq x y z
N MET A 1 45.66 -6.35 -28.45
CA MET A 1 45.43 -6.58 -27.00
C MET A 1 44.03 -6.15 -26.52
N SER A 2 42.96 -6.26 -27.34
CA SER A 2 41.65 -5.69 -27.01
C SER A 2 40.50 -6.72 -26.94
N ALA A 3 40.32 -7.55 -27.97
CA ALA A 3 39.14 -8.42 -28.07
C ALA A 3 39.09 -9.60 -27.06
N LEU A 4 40.22 -10.28 -26.79
CA LEU A 4 40.25 -11.43 -25.87
C LEU A 4 39.91 -11.05 -24.42
N ARG A 5 40.42 -9.89 -23.97
CA ARG A 5 40.16 -9.36 -22.63
C ARG A 5 38.70 -8.94 -22.47
N GLN A 6 38.13 -8.32 -23.51
CA GLN A 6 36.71 -7.95 -23.50
C GLN A 6 35.81 -9.19 -23.44
N LYS A 7 36.15 -10.25 -24.21
CA LYS A 7 35.40 -11.51 -24.22
C LYS A 7 35.40 -12.19 -22.84
N SER A 8 36.54 -12.21 -22.13
CA SER A 8 36.61 -12.83 -20.80
C SER A 8 35.82 -12.05 -19.74
N ILE A 9 35.83 -10.71 -19.81
CA ILE A 9 35.02 -9.85 -18.91
C ILE A 9 33.52 -10.12 -19.13
N MET A 10 33.06 -10.14 -20.39
CA MET A 10 31.66 -10.41 -20.70
C MET A 10 31.21 -11.80 -20.24
N ALA A 11 32.06 -12.82 -20.42
CA ALA A 11 31.78 -14.18 -19.94
C ALA A 11 31.66 -14.23 -18.41
N ARG A 12 32.55 -13.54 -17.69
CA ARG A 12 32.49 -13.42 -16.23
C ARG A 12 31.21 -12.73 -15.79
N GLN A 13 30.90 -11.56 -16.36
CA GLN A 13 29.70 -10.79 -16.02
C GLN A 13 28.41 -11.59 -16.28
N ARG A 14 28.35 -12.34 -17.38
CA ARG A 14 27.20 -13.21 -17.69
C ARG A 14 27.02 -14.30 -16.61
N ARG A 15 28.11 -14.90 -16.13
CA ARG A 15 28.07 -15.89 -15.06
C ARG A 15 27.63 -15.26 -13.73
N GLU A 16 28.15 -14.10 -13.38
CA GLU A 16 27.78 -13.39 -12.16
C GLU A 16 26.30 -12.96 -12.17
N LYS A 17 25.80 -12.43 -13.30
CA LYS A 17 24.37 -12.15 -13.50
C LYS A 17 23.52 -13.40 -13.31
N ALA A 18 23.89 -14.53 -13.92
CA ALA A 18 23.14 -15.78 -13.78
C ALA A 18 23.10 -16.25 -12.32
N LEU A 19 24.24 -16.23 -11.61
CA LEU A 19 24.32 -16.59 -10.19
C LEU A 19 23.49 -15.64 -9.31
N MET A 20 23.48 -14.35 -9.63
CA MET A 20 22.65 -13.36 -8.94
C MET A 20 21.17 -13.70 -9.07
N LEU A 21 20.69 -13.97 -10.28
CA LEU A 21 19.29 -14.35 -10.52
C LEU A 21 18.90 -15.62 -9.76
N ASP A 22 19.77 -16.63 -9.75
CA ASP A 22 19.53 -17.89 -9.06
C ASP A 22 19.47 -17.72 -7.53
N GLN A 23 20.28 -16.81 -6.99
CA GLN A 23 20.25 -16.51 -5.57
C GLN A 23 19.03 -15.66 -5.18
N LEU A 24 18.62 -14.71 -6.03
CA LEU A 24 17.43 -13.89 -5.81
C LEU A 24 16.14 -14.73 -5.75
N LYS A 25 16.05 -15.79 -6.57
CA LYS A 25 14.94 -16.77 -6.51
C LYS A 25 14.84 -17.53 -5.19
N LYS A 26 15.91 -17.55 -4.39
CA LYS A 26 15.96 -18.26 -3.09
C LYS A 26 15.88 -17.29 -1.92
N THR A 27 16.49 -16.12 -2.06
CA THR A 27 16.57 -15.11 -1.02
C THR A 27 16.40 -13.75 -1.69
N PRO A 28 15.19 -13.17 -1.69
CA PRO A 28 14.87 -11.93 -2.40
C PRO A 28 15.41 -10.68 -1.69
N ILE A 29 16.64 -10.75 -1.17
CA ILE A 29 17.32 -9.67 -0.45
C ILE A 29 18.61 -9.37 -1.21
N VAL A 30 18.61 -8.26 -1.96
CA VAL A 30 19.73 -7.87 -2.84
C VAL A 30 21.04 -7.77 -2.06
N GLN A 31 21.04 -7.16 -0.87
CA GLN A 31 22.24 -7.04 -0.02
C GLN A 31 22.87 -8.41 0.28
N MET A 32 22.07 -9.37 0.76
CA MET A 32 22.52 -10.73 1.08
C MET A 32 23.07 -11.45 -0.15
N CYS A 33 22.43 -11.28 -1.30
CA CYS A 33 22.90 -11.89 -2.56
C CYS A 33 24.23 -11.29 -3.01
N CYS A 34 24.36 -9.96 -2.93
CA CYS A 34 25.57 -9.22 -3.23
C CYS A 34 26.74 -9.66 -2.34
N GLU A 35 26.54 -9.73 -1.03
CA GLU A 35 27.55 -10.21 -0.07
C GLU A 35 27.96 -11.66 -0.36
N LYS A 36 26.99 -12.55 -0.57
CA LYS A 36 27.25 -13.97 -0.84
C LYS A 36 28.03 -14.20 -2.13
N LEU A 37 27.81 -13.37 -3.15
CA LEU A 37 28.47 -13.50 -4.45
C LEU A 37 29.72 -12.63 -4.59
N GLY A 38 30.03 -11.80 -3.60
CA GLY A 38 31.15 -10.84 -3.67
C GLY A 38 30.95 -9.76 -4.73
N ILE A 39 29.69 -9.40 -5.03
CA ILE A 39 29.33 -8.39 -6.03
C ILE A 39 28.93 -7.11 -5.30
N GLY A 40 29.50 -5.96 -5.68
CA GLY A 40 29.10 -4.67 -5.13
C GLY A 40 27.66 -4.32 -5.50
N ARG A 41 26.89 -3.74 -4.58
CA ARG A 41 25.51 -3.29 -4.85
C ARG A 41 25.41 -2.36 -6.06
N THR A 42 26.34 -1.43 -6.19
CA THR A 42 26.42 -0.50 -7.33
C THR A 42 26.46 -1.26 -8.64
N THR A 43 27.30 -2.31 -8.73
CA THR A 43 27.41 -3.16 -9.91
C THR A 43 26.10 -3.84 -10.28
N TYR A 44 25.34 -4.34 -9.30
CA TYR A 44 24.00 -4.90 -9.57
C TYR A 44 23.03 -3.86 -10.13
N TYR A 45 22.97 -2.67 -9.53
CA TYR A 45 22.10 -1.60 -10.02
C TYR A 45 22.54 -1.04 -11.38
N ASP A 46 23.85 -0.98 -11.65
CA ASP A 46 24.40 -0.63 -12.96
C ASP A 46 23.99 -1.66 -14.01
N TRP A 47 23.97 -2.96 -13.68
CA TRP A 47 23.47 -3.97 -14.59
C TRP A 47 21.99 -3.77 -14.88
N ARG A 48 21.17 -3.50 -13.87
CA ARG A 48 19.74 -3.21 -14.09
C ARG A 48 19.52 -1.96 -14.94
N LYS A 49 20.35 -0.92 -14.76
CA LYS A 49 20.24 0.32 -15.53
C LYS A 49 20.65 0.15 -17.00
N ASN A 50 21.73 -0.61 -17.25
CA ASN A 50 22.33 -0.73 -18.57
C ASN A 50 21.83 -1.94 -19.38
N ASP A 51 21.10 -2.86 -18.75
CA ASP A 51 20.57 -4.10 -19.35
C ASP A 51 19.11 -4.30 -18.92
N PRO A 52 18.14 -3.82 -19.71
CA PRO A 52 16.72 -3.94 -19.40
C PRO A 52 16.21 -5.39 -19.30
N ASP A 53 16.78 -6.32 -20.09
CA ASP A 53 16.42 -7.73 -20.03
C ASP A 53 16.86 -8.36 -18.70
N PHE A 54 18.06 -8.00 -18.23
CA PHE A 54 18.52 -8.37 -16.90
C PHE A 54 17.63 -7.76 -15.81
N ALA A 55 17.20 -6.51 -15.95
CA ALA A 55 16.32 -5.89 -14.96
C ALA A 55 14.99 -6.65 -14.84
N LYS A 56 14.35 -6.97 -15.97
CA LYS A 56 13.10 -7.74 -16.00
C LYS A 56 13.27 -9.12 -15.37
N THR A 57 14.31 -9.86 -15.76
CA THR A 57 14.56 -11.20 -15.20
C THR A 57 14.93 -11.15 -13.71
N ALA A 58 15.57 -10.07 -13.25
CA ALA A 58 15.84 -9.85 -11.83
C ALA A 58 14.56 -9.57 -11.03
N ASP A 59 13.62 -8.81 -11.59
CA ASP A 59 12.31 -8.57 -10.97
C ASP A 59 11.48 -9.86 -10.88
N GLU A 60 11.48 -10.66 -11.95
CA GLU A 60 10.86 -12.00 -11.95
C GLU A 60 11.50 -12.92 -10.89
N ALA A 61 12.83 -12.90 -10.76
CA ALA A 61 13.56 -13.66 -9.76
C ALA A 61 13.23 -13.21 -8.33
N LEU A 62 13.13 -11.89 -8.09
CA LEU A 62 12.73 -11.32 -6.81
C LEU A 62 11.31 -11.74 -6.43
N GLN A 63 10.38 -11.71 -7.39
CA GLN A 63 9.00 -12.15 -7.17
C GLN A 63 8.94 -13.64 -6.83
N ALA A 64 9.63 -14.49 -7.58
CA ALA A 64 9.72 -15.92 -7.29
C ALA A 64 10.31 -16.21 -5.90
N GLY A 65 11.38 -15.50 -5.54
CA GLY A 65 11.97 -15.60 -4.20
C GLY A 65 11.05 -15.12 -3.08
N THR A 66 10.22 -14.11 -3.36
CA THR A 66 9.23 -13.60 -2.40
C THR A 66 8.15 -14.63 -2.12
N LEU A 67 7.63 -15.30 -3.16
CA LEU A 67 6.66 -16.38 -3.01
C LEU A 67 7.23 -17.53 -2.16
N LEU A 68 8.47 -17.97 -2.46
CA LEU A 68 9.13 -19.01 -1.68
C LEU A 68 9.30 -18.62 -0.20
N MET A 69 9.71 -17.38 0.07
CA MET A 69 9.86 -16.89 1.44
C MET A 69 8.52 -16.78 2.17
N ASN A 70 7.43 -16.47 1.45
CA ASN A 70 6.09 -16.46 2.01
C ASN A 70 5.66 -17.87 2.43
N ASP A 71 5.84 -18.89 1.58
CA ASP A 71 5.52 -20.28 1.93
C ASP A 71 6.31 -20.75 3.17
N MET A 72 7.57 -20.34 3.27
CA MET A 72 8.42 -20.62 4.43
C MET A 72 7.91 -19.87 5.68
N ALA A 73 7.52 -18.60 5.53
CA ALA A 73 6.96 -17.81 6.63
C ALA A 73 5.62 -18.39 7.12
N GLU A 74 4.75 -18.87 6.24
CA GLU A 74 3.52 -19.57 6.58
C GLU A 74 3.81 -20.85 7.37
N SER A 75 4.80 -21.64 6.94
CA SER A 75 5.23 -22.84 7.65
C SER A 75 5.72 -22.52 9.07
N GLN A 76 6.51 -21.45 9.23
CA GLN A 76 6.97 -20.99 10.55
C GLN A 76 5.83 -20.46 11.41
N LEU A 77 4.85 -19.77 10.81
CA LEU A 77 3.66 -19.31 11.52
C LEU A 77 2.86 -20.50 12.09
N LEU A 78 2.66 -21.55 11.30
CA LEU A 78 1.98 -22.77 11.76
C LEU A 78 2.76 -23.48 12.86
N ALA A 79 4.09 -23.55 12.76
CA ALA A 79 4.93 -24.10 13.82
C ALA A 79 4.79 -23.30 15.13
N ALA A 80 4.81 -21.96 15.05
CA ALA A 80 4.62 -21.10 16.21
C ALA A 80 3.22 -21.25 16.84
N ILE A 81 2.17 -21.46 16.03
CA ILE A 81 0.82 -21.75 16.51
C ILE A 81 0.80 -23.08 17.28
N ARG A 82 1.40 -24.14 16.73
CA ARG A 82 1.51 -25.45 17.38
C ARG A 82 2.25 -25.35 18.71
N ASP A 83 3.28 -24.51 18.77
CA ASP A 83 4.11 -24.31 19.97
C ASP A 83 3.46 -23.33 20.98
N GLY A 84 2.22 -22.88 20.73
CA GLY A 84 1.43 -22.08 21.67
C GLY A 84 1.71 -20.57 21.66
N ASN A 85 2.35 -20.05 20.61
CA ASN A 85 2.61 -18.61 20.50
C ASN A 85 1.30 -17.83 20.30
N LEU A 86 0.84 -17.15 21.37
CA LEU A 86 -0.39 -16.37 21.36
C LEU A 86 -0.42 -15.26 20.30
N GLY A 87 0.73 -14.65 19.99
CA GLY A 87 0.84 -13.64 18.94
C GLY A 87 0.54 -14.22 17.56
N ALA A 88 1.13 -15.38 17.24
CA ALA A 88 0.88 -16.10 15.99
C ALA A 88 -0.59 -16.56 15.87
N ILE A 89 -1.15 -17.11 16.95
CA ILE A 89 -2.57 -17.53 17.02
C ILE A 89 -3.50 -16.33 16.78
N THR A 90 -3.25 -15.22 17.48
CA THR A 90 -4.04 -13.99 17.35
C THR A 90 -3.95 -13.43 15.93
N TYR A 91 -2.74 -13.37 15.37
CA TYR A 91 -2.50 -12.91 14.00
C TYR A 91 -3.29 -13.76 12.99
N TRP A 92 -3.22 -15.09 13.10
CA TRP A 92 -3.92 -16.01 12.21
C TRP A 92 -5.44 -15.83 12.28
N LEU A 93 -6.01 -15.82 13.49
CA LEU A 93 -7.47 -15.66 13.67
C LEU A 93 -7.96 -14.33 13.13
N LYS A 94 -7.25 -13.22 13.38
CA LYS A 94 -7.62 -11.88 12.90
C LYS A 94 -7.74 -11.79 11.38
N HIS A 95 -6.89 -12.50 10.64
CA HIS A 95 -6.85 -12.39 9.17
C HIS A 95 -7.66 -13.48 8.45
N ARG A 96 -7.99 -14.58 9.14
CA ARG A 96 -8.58 -15.77 8.49
C ARG A 96 -9.94 -16.18 9.06
N HIS A 97 -10.37 -15.55 10.15
CA HIS A 97 -11.68 -15.81 10.74
C HIS A 97 -12.48 -14.50 10.91
N PRO A 98 -13.57 -14.27 10.15
CA PRO A 98 -14.31 -13.01 10.13
C PRO A 98 -14.75 -12.49 11.50
N THR A 99 -15.10 -13.39 12.43
CA THR A 99 -15.49 -13.01 13.80
C THR A 99 -14.38 -12.28 14.58
N TYR A 100 -13.12 -12.55 14.27
CA TYR A 100 -11.95 -11.92 14.92
C TYR A 100 -11.36 -10.78 14.09
N ALA A 101 -11.94 -10.47 12.93
CA ALA A 101 -11.49 -9.36 12.11
C ALA A 101 -11.67 -8.03 12.87
N SER A 102 -10.70 -7.13 12.73
CA SER A 102 -10.77 -5.80 13.32
C SER A 102 -11.97 -5.04 12.73
N ARG A 103 -12.98 -4.77 13.55
CA ARG A 103 -14.11 -3.92 13.16
C ARG A 103 -13.71 -2.47 13.35
N LEU A 104 -13.68 -1.71 12.26
CA LEU A 104 -13.47 -0.27 12.30
C LEU A 104 -14.81 0.37 12.68
N GLN A 105 -14.93 0.91 13.89
CA GLN A 105 -16.10 1.69 14.29
C GLN A 105 -15.99 3.07 13.65
N VAL A 106 -16.80 3.34 12.63
CA VAL A 106 -16.91 4.67 12.04
C VAL A 106 -17.99 5.43 12.80
N THR A 107 -17.59 6.20 13.82
CA THR A 107 -18.46 7.19 14.45
C THR A 107 -18.49 8.42 13.53
N ALA A 108 -19.42 8.44 12.58
CA ALA A 108 -19.69 9.63 11.80
C ALA A 108 -20.57 10.57 12.64
N GLU A 109 -19.99 11.61 13.21
CA GLU A 109 -20.75 12.79 13.62
C GLU A 109 -21.20 13.50 12.35
N LEU A 110 -22.37 13.10 11.85
CA LEU A 110 -23.04 13.84 10.79
C LEU A 110 -23.47 15.18 11.39
N LYS A 111 -22.61 16.20 11.28
CA LYS A 111 -23.03 17.59 11.43
C LYS A 111 -24.03 17.87 10.32
N GLN A 112 -25.30 17.71 10.64
CA GLN A 112 -26.38 18.28 9.85
C GLN A 112 -26.35 19.79 10.09
N GLU A 113 -25.45 20.50 9.42
CA GLU A 113 -25.63 21.95 9.21
C GLU A 113 -26.77 22.10 8.20
N GLN A 114 -28.01 21.94 8.68
CA GLN A 114 -29.22 22.25 7.93
C GLN A 114 -29.48 23.75 8.01
N SER A 115 -28.63 24.57 7.40
CA SER A 115 -29.08 25.88 6.95
C SER A 115 -29.95 25.68 5.72
N LEU A 116 -31.14 26.28 5.68
CA LEU A 116 -31.97 26.27 4.48
C LEU A 116 -31.16 26.88 3.33
N THR A 117 -31.22 26.28 2.14
CA THR A 117 -30.69 26.96 0.96
C THR A 117 -31.56 28.18 0.67
N PRO A 118 -31.01 29.23 0.01
CA PRO A 118 -31.79 30.42 -0.33
C PRO A 118 -33.08 30.10 -1.13
N GLU A 119 -33.04 29.04 -1.95
CA GLU A 119 -34.22 28.54 -2.67
C GLU A 119 -35.25 27.92 -1.72
N GLN A 120 -34.81 27.13 -0.74
CA GLN A 120 -35.69 26.54 0.29
C GLN A 120 -36.31 27.61 1.19
N GLU A 121 -35.56 28.64 1.57
CA GLU A 121 -36.07 29.80 2.31
C GLU A 121 -37.16 30.51 1.52
N SER A 122 -36.94 30.74 0.22
CA SER A 122 -37.93 31.39 -0.65
C SER A 122 -39.24 30.60 -0.76
N LEU A 123 -39.15 29.27 -0.81
CA LEU A 123 -40.31 28.38 -0.86
C LEU A 123 -41.08 28.38 0.47
N VAL A 124 -40.38 28.36 1.60
CA VAL A 124 -40.98 28.44 2.93
C VAL A 124 -41.68 29.79 3.14
N LEU A 125 -41.03 30.90 2.76
CA LEU A 125 -41.61 32.24 2.85
C LEU A 125 -42.88 32.36 2.00
N LYS A 126 -42.84 31.86 0.76
CA LYS A 126 -44.01 31.88 -0.13
C LYS A 126 -45.15 31.02 0.41
N ALA A 127 -44.85 29.87 1.02
CA ALA A 127 -45.85 29.03 1.66
C ALA A 127 -46.48 29.70 2.90
N LEU A 128 -45.69 30.42 3.70
CA LEU A 128 -46.16 31.17 4.87
C LEU A 128 -47.05 32.35 4.48
N GLU A 129 -46.70 33.07 3.41
CA GLU A 129 -47.48 34.17 2.84
C GLU A 129 -48.85 33.68 2.34
N LEU A 130 -48.88 32.55 1.63
CA LEU A 130 -50.13 31.95 1.12
C LEU A 130 -51.06 31.45 2.24
N MET A 131 -50.51 31.06 3.39
CA MET A 131 -51.30 30.66 4.56
C MET A 131 -51.76 31.86 5.40
N ASN A 132 -51.34 33.08 5.06
CA ASN A 132 -51.67 34.32 5.75
C ASN A 132 -51.31 34.28 7.25
N ILE A 133 -50.19 33.61 7.58
CA ILE A 133 -49.74 33.34 8.95
C ILE A 133 -48.78 34.43 9.49
N THR A 134 -48.39 35.45 8.70
CA THR A 134 -47.37 36.43 9.15
C THR A 134 -47.66 37.87 8.76
N ASP A 135 -47.52 38.79 9.73
CA ASP A 135 -47.48 40.24 9.53
C ASP A 135 -46.10 40.68 8.97
N PRO A 136 -46.06 41.46 7.88
CA PRO A 136 -44.83 41.81 7.15
C PRO A 136 -43.84 42.71 7.93
N GLU A 137 -44.24 43.26 9.08
CA GLU A 137 -43.43 44.20 9.87
C GLU A 137 -42.40 43.51 10.78
N SER A 138 -42.55 42.20 11.03
CA SER A 138 -41.68 41.45 11.95
C SER A 138 -40.34 40.98 11.35
N LEU A 139 -40.17 41.07 10.03
CA LEU A 139 -39.01 40.49 9.31
C LEU A 139 -37.85 41.47 9.07
N SER A 140 -38.05 42.79 9.21
CA SER A 140 -36.98 43.79 9.01
C SER A 140 -36.06 43.98 10.23
N ALA A 141 -36.43 43.41 11.39
CA ALA A 141 -35.71 43.62 12.65
C ALA A 141 -34.58 42.60 12.91
N SER A 142 -34.54 41.46 12.21
CA SER A 142 -33.56 40.39 12.52
C SER A 142 -32.36 40.29 11.57
N VAL A 143 -32.28 41.14 10.54
CA VAL A 143 -31.13 41.14 9.59
C VAL A 143 -30.04 42.15 9.98
N ASN A 144 -30.29 43.06 10.92
CA ASN A 144 -29.34 44.10 11.34
C ASN A 144 -28.97 44.00 12.84
N GLY A 145 -28.57 42.81 13.30
CA GLY A 145 -28.16 42.65 14.69
C GLY A 145 -27.35 41.39 14.92
N GLU A 146 -26.08 41.40 14.50
CA GLU A 146 -24.98 40.69 15.17
C GLU A 146 -23.65 41.23 14.59
N GLN A 147 -22.95 42.00 15.43
CA GLN A 147 -21.50 42.23 15.34
C GLN A 147 -20.77 41.05 15.97
#